data_AF-A0A2K1X5L2-F1
#
_entry.id   AF-A0A2K1X5L2-F1
#
_cell.length_a   1.000
_cell.length_b   1.000
_cell.length_c   1.000
_cell.angle_alpha   90.00
_cell.angle_beta   90.00
_cell.angle_gamma   90.00
#
_symmetry.space_group_name_H-M   'P 1'
#
loop_
_entity.id
_entity.type
_entity.pdbx_description
1 polymer ?
#
loop_
_entity_poly.entity_id
_entity_poly.type
_entity_poly.pdbx_seq_one_letter_code
_entity_poly.pdbx_strand_id
1 'polypeptide(L)'
;MRTKFGYRGREHKWRRMRHFPVALYFRVVASILEYELYNRAKSFKDASLQHIFLMNNIHYVAEKVKNSELQFILGEEWIRKPTKKFQQFVLNYERITWNPIHNILNDEGSDSNFVSKALLRKRLRSFYLAFEVVCWTQTTCSIADTQLREDLRNSAPLKVIHAYKKFVELHAHHISSKLNMYSNLQNRLLHLFEGSKLR
;
A
#
# COMPACT_ATOMS: atom_id res chain seq x y z
N MET A 1 -28.46 22.36 -2.62
CA MET A 1 -28.84 21.60 -1.40
C MET A 1 -29.95 20.60 -1.76
N ARG A 2 -29.64 19.30 -1.92
CA ARG A 2 -30.67 18.25 -2.11
C ARG A 2 -30.96 17.61 -0.75
N THR A 3 -32.22 17.66 -0.35
CA THR A 3 -32.73 17.40 1.00
C THR A 3 -32.62 15.93 1.43
N LYS A 4 -32.23 15.72 2.70
CA LYS A 4 -32.07 14.41 3.38
C LYS A 4 -33.32 13.52 3.36
N PHE A 5 -34.50 14.07 3.06
CA PHE A 5 -35.78 13.34 3.01
C PHE A 5 -35.89 12.38 1.81
N GLY A 6 -35.32 12.72 0.66
CA GLY A 6 -35.35 11.85 -0.53
C GLY A 6 -34.44 10.62 -0.44
N TYR A 7 -33.50 10.59 0.51
CA TYR A 7 -32.60 9.45 0.72
C TYR A 7 -33.28 8.31 1.49
N ARG A 8 -34.04 8.63 2.55
CA ARG A 8 -34.65 7.64 3.45
C ARG A 8 -35.73 6.80 2.75
N GLY A 9 -36.58 7.42 1.93
CA GLY A 9 -37.59 6.69 1.14
C GLY A 9 -37.00 5.80 0.04
N ARG A 10 -35.90 6.23 -0.60
CA ARG A 10 -35.18 5.43 -1.60
C ARG A 10 -34.47 4.25 -0.95
N GLU A 11 -33.84 4.45 0.21
CA GLU A 11 -33.17 3.38 0.95
C GLU A 11 -34.12 2.23 1.31
N HIS A 12 -35.35 2.51 1.78
CA HIS A 12 -36.36 1.48 2.05
C HIS A 12 -36.82 0.73 0.78
N LYS A 13 -36.88 1.41 -0.38
CA LYS A 13 -37.19 0.80 -1.68
C LYS A 13 -36.06 -0.14 -2.13
N TRP A 14 -34.81 0.29 -2.02
CA TRP A 14 -33.64 -0.51 -2.44
C TRP A 14 -33.33 -1.67 -1.48
N ARG A 15 -33.57 -1.50 -0.17
CA ARG A 15 -33.44 -2.58 0.82
C ARG A 15 -34.41 -3.74 0.54
N ARG A 16 -35.60 -3.46 -0.01
CA ARG A 16 -36.56 -4.49 -0.47
C ARG A 16 -36.08 -5.23 -1.72
N MET A 17 -35.28 -4.59 -2.58
CA MET A 17 -34.69 -5.24 -3.76
C MET A 17 -33.59 -6.25 -3.45
N ARG A 18 -33.10 -6.35 -2.21
CA ARG A 18 -32.09 -7.35 -1.81
C ARG A 18 -32.53 -8.80 -2.04
N HIS A 19 -33.84 -9.04 -2.12
CA HIS A 19 -34.43 -10.35 -2.37
C HIS A 19 -34.82 -10.57 -3.85
N PHE A 20 -34.58 -9.60 -4.72
CA PHE A 20 -34.88 -9.73 -6.14
C PHE A 20 -33.76 -10.46 -6.89
N PRO A 21 -34.08 -11.23 -7.95
CA PRO A 21 -33.10 -11.92 -8.79
C PRO A 21 -31.96 -11.02 -9.28
N VAL A 22 -32.25 -9.73 -9.50
CA VAL A 22 -31.27 -8.71 -9.89
C VAL A 22 -30.18 -8.51 -8.84
N ALA A 23 -30.52 -8.55 -7.55
CA ALA A 23 -29.53 -8.43 -6.48
C ALA A 23 -28.58 -9.64 -6.44
N LEU A 24 -29.11 -10.84 -6.71
CA LEU A 24 -28.30 -12.05 -6.84
C LEU A 24 -27.34 -11.95 -8.02
N TYR A 25 -27.81 -11.47 -9.17
CA TYR A 25 -26.98 -11.23 -10.35
C TYR A 25 -25.80 -10.29 -10.04
N PHE A 26 -26.05 -9.13 -9.40
CA PHE A 26 -24.97 -8.21 -9.04
C PHE A 26 -23.96 -8.81 -8.06
N ARG A 27 -24.40 -9.65 -7.11
CA ARG A 27 -23.49 -10.36 -6.20
C ARG A 27 -22.62 -11.35 -6.94
N VAL A 28 -23.19 -12.12 -7.88
CA VAL A 28 -22.44 -13.06 -8.72
C VAL A 28 -21.41 -12.32 -9.56
N VAL A 29 -21.79 -11.23 -10.24
CA VAL A 29 -20.87 -10.41 -11.03
C VAL A 29 -19.74 -9.85 -10.16
N ALA A 30 -20.06 -9.35 -8.96
CA ALA A 30 -19.05 -8.85 -8.03
C ALA A 30 -18.07 -9.95 -7.58
N SER A 31 -18.54 -11.17 -7.32
CA SER A 31 -17.69 -12.31 -6.98
C SER A 31 -16.82 -12.77 -8.14
N ILE A 32 -17.34 -12.76 -9.38
CA ILE A 32 -16.56 -13.06 -10.58
C ILE A 32 -15.47 -12.01 -10.77
N LEU A 33 -15.82 -10.73 -10.67
CA LEU A 33 -14.84 -9.65 -10.78
C LEU A 33 -13.73 -9.79 -9.73
N GLU A 34 -14.09 -10.07 -8.47
CA GLU A 34 -13.10 -10.31 -7.42
C GLU A 34 -12.18 -11.48 -7.78
N TYR A 35 -12.73 -12.61 -8.20
CA TYR A 35 -11.96 -13.78 -8.62
C TYR A 35 -10.99 -13.46 -9.78
N GLU A 36 -11.45 -12.73 -10.79
CA GLU A 36 -10.63 -12.31 -11.93
C GLU A 36 -9.50 -11.37 -11.51
N LEU A 37 -9.76 -10.44 -10.58
CA LEU A 37 -8.72 -9.57 -10.02
C LEU A 37 -7.65 -10.39 -9.30
N TYR A 38 -8.03 -11.38 -8.49
CA TYR A 38 -7.08 -12.27 -7.83
C TYR A 38 -6.27 -13.11 -8.83
N ASN A 39 -6.91 -13.65 -9.86
CA ASN A 39 -6.20 -14.42 -10.89
C ASN A 39 -5.24 -13.54 -11.69
N ARG A 40 -5.66 -12.34 -12.08
CA ARG A 40 -4.80 -11.39 -12.77
C ARG A 40 -3.62 -10.95 -11.91
N ALA A 41 -3.83 -10.78 -10.60
CA ALA A 41 -2.75 -10.48 -9.67
C ALA A 41 -1.65 -11.56 -9.69
N LYS A 42 -1.98 -12.84 -9.86
CA LYS A 42 -0.97 -13.93 -9.93
C LYS A 42 -0.02 -13.82 -11.13
N SER A 43 -0.35 -13.04 -12.16
CA SER A 43 0.50 -12.85 -13.34
C SER A 43 1.71 -11.94 -13.08
N PHE A 44 1.71 -11.13 -12.02
CA PHE A 44 2.86 -10.31 -11.68
C PHE A 44 3.95 -11.17 -11.04
N LYS A 45 5.18 -11.06 -11.56
CA LYS A 45 6.34 -11.76 -11.01
C LYS A 45 6.71 -11.27 -9.61
N ASP A 46 6.55 -9.97 -9.37
CA ASP A 46 6.86 -9.34 -8.09
C ASP A 46 5.62 -9.32 -7.18
N ALA A 47 5.72 -9.94 -6.01
CA ALA A 47 4.62 -10.04 -5.04
C ALA A 47 4.17 -8.67 -4.48
N SER A 48 5.05 -7.68 -4.39
CA SER A 48 4.68 -6.31 -4.01
C SER A 48 3.72 -5.70 -5.04
N LEU A 49 3.97 -5.95 -6.32
CA LEU A 49 3.12 -5.47 -7.42
C LEU A 49 1.76 -6.16 -7.43
N GLN A 50 1.70 -7.44 -7.05
CA GLN A 50 0.43 -8.16 -6.86
C GLN A 50 -0.44 -7.44 -5.83
N HIS A 51 0.14 -7.07 -4.70
CA HIS A 51 -0.59 -6.38 -3.64
C HIS A 51 -0.98 -4.95 -4.02
N ILE A 52 -0.11 -4.19 -4.70
CA ILE A 52 -0.47 -2.85 -5.23
C ILE A 52 -1.63 -2.93 -6.21
N PHE A 53 -1.60 -3.89 -7.15
CA PHE A 53 -2.70 -4.11 -8.09
C PHE A 53 -4.01 -4.41 -7.38
N LEU A 54 -3.99 -5.30 -6.38
CA LEU A 54 -5.18 -5.65 -5.61
C LEU A 54 -5.70 -4.48 -4.77
N MET A 55 -4.82 -3.72 -4.11
CA MET A 55 -5.21 -2.51 -3.37
C MET A 55 -5.92 -1.51 -4.29
N ASN A 56 -5.32 -1.18 -5.44
CA ASN A 56 -5.90 -0.24 -6.41
C ASN A 56 -7.29 -0.66 -6.88
N ASN A 57 -7.44 -1.91 -7.33
CA ASN A 57 -8.70 -2.36 -7.93
C ASN A 57 -9.79 -2.58 -6.88
N ILE A 58 -9.46 -3.16 -5.73
CA ILE A 58 -10.45 -3.38 -4.66
C ILE A 58 -10.90 -2.06 -4.06
N HIS A 59 -9.99 -1.09 -3.87
CA HIS A 59 -10.34 0.25 -3.42
C HIS A 59 -11.26 0.95 -4.43
N TYR A 60 -10.93 0.90 -5.72
CA TYR A 60 -11.76 1.46 -6.78
C TYR A 60 -13.17 0.85 -6.80
N VAL A 61 -13.26 -0.48 -6.77
CA VAL A 61 -14.54 -1.20 -6.75
C VAL A 61 -15.36 -0.84 -5.51
N ALA A 62 -14.74 -0.79 -4.33
CA ALA A 62 -15.41 -0.41 -3.09
C ALA A 62 -15.96 1.01 -3.16
N GLU A 63 -15.17 1.98 -3.64
CA GLU A 63 -15.62 3.36 -3.81
C GLU A 63 -16.73 3.49 -4.84
N LYS A 64 -16.68 2.77 -5.96
CA LYS A 64 -17.77 2.79 -6.97
C LYS A 64 -19.08 2.22 -6.45
N VAL A 65 -19.02 1.15 -5.64
CA VAL A 65 -20.23 0.59 -5.02
C VAL A 65 -20.78 1.53 -3.96
N LYS A 66 -19.94 2.07 -3.07
CA LYS A 66 -20.33 3.00 -2.01
C LYS A 66 -21.01 4.26 -2.57
N ASN A 67 -20.54 4.75 -3.73
CA ASN A 67 -21.07 5.93 -4.37
C ASN A 67 -22.25 5.66 -5.34
N SER A 68 -22.83 4.45 -5.34
CA SER A 68 -23.98 4.08 -6.18
C SER A 68 -25.09 3.38 -5.39
N GLU A 69 -26.22 3.11 -6.04
CA GLU A 69 -27.35 2.37 -5.46
C GLU A 69 -27.00 0.90 -5.16
N LEU A 70 -25.89 0.41 -5.73
CA LEU A 70 -25.36 -0.93 -5.50
C LEU A 70 -25.04 -1.17 -4.02
N GLN A 71 -24.69 -0.15 -3.24
CA GLN A 71 -24.44 -0.31 -1.79
C GLN A 71 -25.65 -0.91 -1.05
N PHE A 72 -26.87 -0.55 -1.47
CA PHE A 72 -28.11 -1.04 -0.85
C PHE A 72 -28.49 -2.43 -1.34
N ILE A 73 -28.10 -2.78 -2.58
CA ILE A 73 -28.37 -4.06 -3.24
C ILE A 73 -27.41 -5.14 -2.75
N LEU A 74 -26.11 -4.84 -2.74
CA LEU A 74 -25.05 -5.73 -2.28
C LEU A 74 -25.06 -5.86 -0.75
N GLY A 75 -25.44 -4.80 -0.04
CA GLY A 75 -25.58 -4.78 1.41
C GLY A 75 -24.27 -4.48 2.15
N GLU A 76 -24.38 -4.15 3.45
CA GLU A 76 -23.26 -3.72 4.28
C GLU A 76 -22.15 -4.78 4.45
N GLU A 77 -22.50 -6.08 4.43
CA GLU A 77 -21.51 -7.15 4.53
C GLU A 77 -20.56 -7.15 3.34
N TRP A 78 -21.07 -6.86 2.15
CA TRP A 78 -20.25 -6.78 0.94
C TRP A 78 -19.35 -5.55 0.97
N ILE A 79 -19.71 -4.48 1.70
CA ILE A 79 -18.88 -3.29 1.86
C ILE A 79 -17.77 -3.53 2.90
N ARG A 80 -18.04 -4.28 3.97
CA ARG A 80 -17.07 -4.56 5.05
C ARG A 80 -15.97 -5.56 4.65
N LYS A 81 -16.29 -6.55 3.81
CA LYS A 81 -15.33 -7.59 3.38
C LYS A 81 -14.13 -7.02 2.60
N PRO A 82 -14.32 -6.17 1.58
CA PRO A 82 -13.25 -5.49 0.85
C PRO A 82 -12.33 -4.68 1.75
N THR A 83 -12.84 -3.97 2.76
CA THR A 83 -12.00 -3.19 3.68
C THR A 83 -11.00 -4.06 4.45
N LYS A 84 -11.43 -5.23 4.94
CA LYS A 84 -10.51 -6.16 5.62
C LYS A 84 -9.44 -6.72 4.67
N LYS A 85 -9.86 -7.12 3.47
CA LYS A 85 -8.94 -7.64 2.44
C LYS A 85 -7.93 -6.58 2.00
N PHE A 86 -8.40 -5.35 1.83
CA PHE A 86 -7.59 -4.19 1.52
C PHE A 86 -6.49 -3.97 2.57
N GLN A 87 -6.86 -3.94 3.86
CA GLN A 87 -5.89 -3.82 4.95
C GLN A 87 -4.88 -4.98 4.96
N GLN A 88 -5.33 -6.20 4.67
CA GLN A 88 -4.44 -7.35 4.53
C GLN A 88 -3.44 -7.17 3.38
N PHE A 89 -3.86 -6.59 2.25
CA PHE A 89 -2.95 -6.28 1.14
C PHE A 89 -1.95 -5.19 1.49
N VAL A 90 -2.36 -4.15 2.21
CA VAL A 90 -1.44 -3.12 2.74
C VAL A 90 -0.39 -3.78 3.61
N LEU A 91 -0.79 -4.59 4.59
CA LEU A 91 0.13 -5.27 5.50
C LEU A 91 1.09 -6.22 4.78
N ASN A 92 0.59 -7.00 3.81
CA ASN A 92 1.43 -7.91 3.05
C ASN A 92 2.40 -7.16 2.13
N TYR A 93 1.96 -6.08 1.49
CA TYR A 93 2.80 -5.18 0.72
C TYR A 93 3.92 -4.61 1.58
N GLU A 94 3.61 -4.04 2.75
CA GLU A 94 4.59 -3.50 3.68
C GLU A 94 5.60 -4.57 4.12
N ARG A 95 5.10 -5.75 4.49
CA ARG A 95 5.91 -6.86 4.96
C ARG A 95 6.89 -7.38 3.91
N ILE A 96 6.44 -7.55 2.67
CA ILE A 96 7.27 -8.15 1.61
C ILE A 96 8.25 -7.12 1.06
N THR A 97 7.88 -5.85 1.05
CA THR A 97 8.63 -4.79 0.36
C THR A 97 9.59 -4.07 1.30
N TRP A 98 9.11 -3.62 2.46
CA TRP A 98 9.81 -2.66 3.31
C TRP A 98 10.45 -3.30 4.54
N ASN A 99 9.86 -4.36 5.11
CA ASN A 99 10.45 -5.03 6.27
C ASN A 99 11.86 -5.60 5.99
N PRO A 100 12.17 -6.20 4.81
CA PRO A 100 13.53 -6.64 4.53
C PRO A 100 14.53 -5.49 4.59
N ILE A 101 14.17 -4.32 4.06
CA ILE A 101 15.02 -3.11 4.09
C ILE A 101 15.20 -2.61 5.52
N HIS A 102 14.11 -2.55 6.29
CA HIS A 102 14.13 -2.17 7.69
C HIS A 102 15.04 -3.07 8.54
N ASN A 103 14.99 -4.38 8.31
CA ASN A 103 15.77 -5.37 9.05
C ASN A 103 17.27 -5.33 8.72
N ILE A 104 17.70 -4.75 7.59
CA ILE A 104 19.13 -4.53 7.31
C ILE A 104 19.74 -3.56 8.33
N LEU A 105 18.94 -2.62 8.82
CA LEU A 105 19.36 -1.55 9.72
C LEU A 105 19.11 -1.88 11.19
N ASN A 106 18.10 -2.69 11.49
CA ASN A 106 17.78 -3.12 12.85
C ASN A 106 18.45 -4.46 13.16
N ASP A 107 19.43 -4.42 14.04
CA ASP A 107 19.99 -5.58 14.68
C ASP A 107 19.87 -5.36 16.19
N GLU A 108 18.86 -5.99 16.80
CA GLU A 108 18.58 -5.88 18.23
C GLU A 108 19.64 -6.56 19.11
N GLY A 109 20.60 -7.29 18.51
CA GLY A 109 21.61 -8.08 19.23
C GLY A 109 23.02 -7.52 19.20
N SER A 110 23.26 -6.34 18.65
CA SER A 110 24.63 -5.85 18.46
C SER A 110 24.95 -4.73 19.44
N ASP A 111 25.59 -5.09 20.56
CA ASP A 111 26.24 -4.13 21.44
C ASP A 111 27.07 -3.17 20.59
N SER A 112 26.70 -1.88 20.63
CA SER A 112 27.21 -0.83 19.75
C SER A 112 28.73 -0.64 19.83
N ASN A 113 29.38 -1.26 20.82
CA ASN A 113 30.79 -1.13 21.12
C ASN A 113 31.69 -2.11 20.33
N PHE A 114 31.14 -3.11 19.63
CA PHE A 114 31.95 -4.14 18.94
C PHE A 114 31.72 -4.27 17.43
N VAL A 115 30.89 -3.42 16.81
CA VAL A 115 30.59 -3.53 15.38
C VAL A 115 31.71 -2.93 14.54
N SER A 116 32.37 -3.75 13.72
CA SER A 116 33.43 -3.25 12.85
C SER A 116 32.91 -2.22 11.82
N LYS A 117 33.72 -1.20 11.55
CA LYS A 117 33.45 -0.19 10.50
C LYS A 117 33.16 -0.82 9.13
N ALA A 118 33.80 -1.96 8.83
CA ALA A 118 33.56 -2.72 7.61
C ALA A 118 32.15 -3.30 7.53
N LEU A 119 31.64 -3.86 8.65
CA LEU A 119 30.29 -4.39 8.73
C LEU A 119 29.22 -3.29 8.60
N LEU A 120 29.42 -2.14 9.24
CA LEU A 120 28.52 -0.98 9.13
C LEU A 120 28.42 -0.47 7.68
N ARG A 121 29.56 -0.36 6.99
CA ARG A 121 29.59 0.02 5.56
C ARG A 121 28.90 -1.02 4.68
N LYS A 122 29.09 -2.31 4.95
CA LYS A 122 28.42 -3.40 4.23
C LYS A 122 26.90 -3.29 4.38
N ARG A 123 26.40 -3.10 5.61
CA ARG A 123 24.96 -2.91 5.87
C ARG A 123 24.39 -1.70 5.14
N LEU A 124 25.07 -0.55 5.18
CA LEU A 124 24.64 0.63 4.43
C LEU A 124 24.56 0.37 2.92
N ARG A 125 25.56 -0.30 2.33
CA ARG A 125 25.53 -0.66 0.91
C ARG A 125 24.35 -1.56 0.58
N SER A 126 24.12 -2.60 1.40
CA SER A 126 22.96 -3.48 1.25
C SER A 126 21.63 -2.73 1.36
N PHE A 127 21.53 -1.78 2.31
CA PHE A 127 20.37 -0.93 2.47
C PHE A 127 20.10 -0.09 1.22
N TYR A 128 21.10 0.63 0.70
CA TYR A 128 20.91 1.47 -0.48
C TYR A 128 20.49 0.66 -1.69
N LEU A 129 21.14 -0.48 -1.92
CA LEU A 129 20.81 -1.34 -3.06
C LEU A 129 19.36 -1.85 -2.97
N ALA A 130 18.94 -2.34 -1.80
CA ALA A 130 17.58 -2.81 -1.60
C ALA A 130 16.55 -1.67 -1.71
N PHE A 131 16.86 -0.50 -1.16
CA PHE A 131 16.02 0.69 -1.23
C PHE A 131 15.87 1.19 -2.68
N GLU A 132 16.94 1.24 -3.46
CA GLU A 132 16.90 1.66 -4.87
C GLU A 132 16.06 0.72 -5.71
N VAL A 133 16.21 -0.60 -5.54
CA VAL A 133 15.37 -1.59 -6.24
C VAL A 133 13.89 -1.38 -5.92
N VAL A 134 13.56 -1.20 -4.65
CA VAL A 134 12.16 -0.98 -4.23
C VAL A 134 11.61 0.33 -4.78
N CYS A 135 12.36 1.43 -4.70
CA CYS A 135 11.95 2.70 -5.29
C CYS A 135 11.75 2.60 -6.80
N TRP A 136 12.68 1.95 -7.51
CA TRP A 136 12.59 1.75 -8.95
C TRP A 136 11.33 0.95 -9.33
N THR A 137 11.07 -0.16 -8.65
CA THR A 137 9.88 -0.98 -8.90
C THR A 137 8.60 -0.16 -8.67
N GLN A 138 8.55 0.63 -7.61
CA GLN A 138 7.33 1.36 -7.23
C GLN A 138 7.07 2.65 -8.02
N THR A 139 8.10 3.31 -8.58
CA THR A 139 7.89 4.47 -9.45
C THR A 139 7.24 4.09 -10.78
N THR A 140 7.39 2.84 -11.23
CA THR A 140 6.68 2.33 -12.41
C THR A 140 5.19 2.11 -12.16
N CYS A 141 4.76 2.06 -10.91
CA CYS A 141 3.37 1.85 -10.54
C CYS A 141 2.62 3.17 -10.40
N SER A 142 1.33 3.16 -10.69
CA SER A 142 0.44 4.29 -10.41
C SER A 142 -0.68 3.88 -9.46
N ILE A 143 -0.92 4.67 -8.42
CA ILE A 143 -2.06 4.51 -7.50
C ILE A 143 -3.01 5.68 -7.76
N ALA A 144 -4.14 5.45 -8.41
CA ALA A 144 -5.03 6.52 -8.87
C ALA A 144 -5.64 7.35 -7.71
N ASP A 145 -5.93 6.69 -6.58
CA ASP A 145 -6.49 7.36 -5.41
C ASP A 145 -5.40 8.11 -4.63
N THR A 146 -5.55 9.43 -4.51
CA THR A 146 -4.55 10.30 -3.87
C THR A 146 -4.42 10.03 -2.37
N GLN A 147 -5.52 9.76 -1.66
CA GLN A 147 -5.46 9.52 -0.22
C GLN A 147 -4.73 8.21 0.07
N LEU A 148 -5.07 7.14 -0.63
CA LEU A 148 -4.39 5.86 -0.56
C LEU A 148 -2.90 5.99 -0.89
N ARG A 149 -2.58 6.78 -1.91
CA ARG A 149 -1.19 7.03 -2.30
C ARG A 149 -0.40 7.68 -1.18
N GLU A 150 -0.94 8.72 -0.56
CA GLU A 150 -0.31 9.42 0.56
C GLU A 150 -0.21 8.54 1.81
N ASP A 151 -1.25 7.76 2.12
CA ASP A 151 -1.22 6.83 3.26
C ASP A 151 -0.10 5.79 3.10
N LEU A 152 0.07 5.21 1.90
CA LEU A 152 1.13 4.25 1.61
C LEU A 152 2.54 4.88 1.59
N ARG A 153 2.67 6.13 1.18
CA ARG A 153 3.93 6.88 1.25
C ARG A 153 4.34 7.14 2.70
N ASN A 154 3.36 7.43 3.56
CA ASN A 154 3.56 7.78 4.96
C ASN A 154 3.60 6.57 5.91
N SER A 155 3.45 5.34 5.41
CA SER A 155 3.43 4.13 6.23
C SER A 155 4.82 3.48 6.40
N ALA A 156 5.07 2.32 5.80
CA ALA A 156 6.33 1.59 5.89
C ALA A 156 7.56 2.29 5.27
N PRO A 157 7.45 3.03 4.14
CA PRO A 157 8.61 3.76 3.60
C PRO A 157 9.16 4.77 4.60
N LEU A 158 8.26 5.50 5.27
CA LEU A 158 8.64 6.48 6.28
C LEU A 158 9.31 5.82 7.50
N LYS A 159 8.82 4.66 7.96
CA LYS A 159 9.48 3.88 9.04
C LYS A 159 10.91 3.48 8.67
N VAL A 160 11.15 3.11 7.41
CA VAL A 160 12.49 2.77 6.90
C VAL A 160 13.42 3.97 6.93
N ILE A 161 12.94 5.16 6.56
CA ILE A 161 13.72 6.41 6.64
C ILE A 161 14.08 6.75 8.09
N HIS A 162 13.15 6.58 9.02
CA HIS A 162 13.42 6.80 10.45
C HIS A 162 14.47 5.80 10.99
N ALA A 163 14.37 4.53 10.61
CA ALA A 163 15.36 3.52 10.97
C ALA A 163 16.75 3.87 10.42
N TYR A 164 16.82 4.35 9.17
CA TYR A 164 18.06 4.82 8.56
C TYR A 164 18.66 6.00 9.33
N LYS A 165 17.85 7.01 9.67
CA LYS A 165 18.29 8.16 10.44
C LYS A 165 18.87 7.74 11.79
N LYS A 166 18.15 6.89 12.53
CA LYS A 166 18.60 6.36 13.82
C LYS A 166 19.92 5.58 13.69
N PHE A 167 20.03 4.68 12.71
CA PHE A 167 21.25 3.90 12.45
C PHE A 167 22.46 4.82 12.17
N VAL A 168 22.24 5.84 11.35
CA VAL A 168 23.22 6.86 11.00
C VAL A 168 23.64 7.65 12.25
N GLU A 169 22.71 8.10 13.09
CA GLU A 169 23.04 8.84 14.31
C GLU A 169 23.86 7.99 15.30
N LEU A 170 23.47 6.73 15.52
CA LEU A 170 24.18 5.80 16.42
C LEU A 170 25.63 5.54 16.01
N HIS A 171 25.90 5.51 14.70
CA HIS A 171 27.21 5.21 14.16
C HIS A 171 27.92 6.44 13.57
N ALA A 172 27.59 7.66 14.07
CA ALA A 172 28.13 8.97 13.65
C ALA A 172 29.66 8.93 13.41
N HIS A 173 30.39 8.47 14.42
CA HIS A 173 31.85 8.40 14.47
C HIS A 173 32.49 7.45 13.44
N HIS A 174 31.70 6.56 12.81
CA HIS A 174 32.21 5.59 11.84
C HIS A 174 31.84 5.89 10.37
N ILE A 175 30.90 6.79 10.11
CA ILE A 175 30.35 7.04 8.76
C ILE A 175 30.35 8.56 8.51
N SER A 176 31.16 8.99 7.55
CA SER A 176 31.65 10.37 7.38
C SER A 176 30.74 11.34 6.58
N SER A 177 29.56 10.93 6.10
CA SER A 177 28.72 11.77 5.23
C SER A 177 27.25 11.40 5.41
N LYS A 178 26.44 12.26 6.04
CA LYS A 178 25.16 11.80 6.64
C LYS A 178 23.92 12.64 6.35
N LEU A 179 24.02 13.96 6.18
CA LEU A 179 22.82 14.80 6.04
C LEU A 179 22.26 14.82 4.60
N ASN A 180 23.14 14.94 3.60
CA ASN A 180 22.71 14.98 2.18
C ASN A 180 22.03 13.68 1.72
N MET A 181 22.41 12.53 2.28
CA MET A 181 21.80 11.24 1.92
C MET A 181 20.40 11.06 2.50
N TYR A 182 20.11 11.62 3.69
CA TYR A 182 18.77 11.55 4.29
C TYR A 182 17.73 12.29 3.43
N SER A 183 18.02 13.54 3.07
CA SER A 183 17.14 14.35 2.21
C SER A 183 16.94 13.70 0.83
N ASN A 184 18.00 13.09 0.27
CA ASN A 184 17.89 12.37 -1.00
C ASN A 184 16.96 11.15 -0.91
N LEU A 185 17.00 10.38 0.17
CA LEU A 185 16.10 9.24 0.37
C LEU A 185 14.65 9.70 0.55
N GLN A 186 14.41 10.75 1.33
CA GLN A 186 13.07 11.30 1.56
C GLN A 186 12.46 11.85 0.25
N ASN A 187 13.25 12.55 -0.56
CA ASN A 187 12.80 13.06 -1.86
C ASN A 187 12.39 11.93 -2.81
N ARG A 188 13.08 10.77 -2.79
CA ARG A 188 12.70 9.62 -3.60
C ARG A 188 11.33 9.03 -3.22
N LEU A 189 10.95 9.12 -1.95
CA LEU A 189 9.64 8.65 -1.49
C LEU A 189 8.48 9.47 -2.06
N LEU A 190 8.69 10.77 -2.29
CA LEU A 190 7.67 11.66 -2.85
C LEU A 190 7.24 11.27 -4.26
N HIS A 191 8.08 10.55 -4.99
CA HIS A 191 7.81 10.11 -6.37
C HIS A 191 7.21 8.70 -6.47
N LEU A 192 7.08 7.97 -5.34
CA LEU A 192 6.50 6.63 -5.36
C LEU A 192 5.05 6.69 -5.84
N PHE A 193 4.66 5.72 -6.68
CA PHE A 193 3.29 5.54 -7.15
C PHE A 193 2.72 6.66 -8.04
N GLU A 194 3.54 7.58 -8.56
CA GLU A 194 3.07 8.56 -9.55
C GLU A 194 2.78 7.92 -10.92
N GLY A 195 3.34 6.74 -11.17
CA GLY A 195 3.44 6.14 -12.49
C GLY A 195 4.56 6.81 -13.29
N SER A 196 5.10 6.09 -14.28
CA SER A 196 6.01 6.70 -15.22
C SER A 196 5.30 7.84 -15.97
N LYS A 197 5.70 9.09 -15.73
CA LYS A 197 5.40 10.23 -16.63
C LYS A 197 6.14 10.14 -17.98
N LEU A 198 6.80 9.02 -18.25
CA LEU A 198 7.44 8.74 -19.53
C LEU A 198 6.37 8.33 -20.54
N ARG A 199 5.78 9.37 -21.14
CA ARG A 199 5.23 9.32 -22.49
C ARG A 199 6.35 9.64 -23.46
#